data_AF-A0AAV8ZTG1-F1
#
_entry.id   AF-A0AAV8ZTG1-F1
#
_cell.length_a   1.000
_cell.length_b   1.000
_cell.length_c   1.000
_cell.angle_alpha   90.00
_cell.angle_beta   90.00
_cell.angle_gamma   90.00
#
_symmetry.space_group_name_H-M   'P 1'
#
loop_
_entity.id
_entity.type
_entity.pdbx_description
1 polymer ?
#
loop_
_entity_poly.entity_id
_entity_poly.type
_entity_poly.pdbx_seq_one_letter_code
_entity_poly.pdbx_strand_id
1 'polypeptide(L)'
;EKGVNLNINNKEEIVYFKLGLTVGDNLGLHSILVLTESFAANFRCRFCKMNKCDSMLAKEDENLLRNSDNYIDDINRNDITGIKELCIWHELTDFHLTTNYCVALCTMFLKVCNYDICLILQNLIFDLNLFSLTTLNSGINCFNYTKLEKIKLTSTNNYRRFKKQNSYVSK
;
A
#
# COMPACT_ATOMS: atom_id res chain seq x y z
N GLU A 1 0.06 4.35 32.02
CA GLU A 1 0.56 5.25 30.94
C GLU A 1 1.06 6.54 31.58
N LYS A 2 2.20 7.08 31.11
CA LYS A 2 2.72 8.38 31.58
C LYS A 2 2.20 9.46 30.62
N GLY A 3 1.33 10.34 31.12
CA GLY A 3 0.85 11.51 30.36
C GLY A 3 1.88 12.64 30.30
N VAL A 4 1.60 13.66 29.50
CA VAL A 4 2.37 14.91 29.45
C VAL A 4 1.62 15.98 30.23
N ASN A 5 2.27 16.58 31.21
CA ASN A 5 1.73 17.72 31.96
C ASN A 5 1.83 18.99 31.10
N LEU A 6 0.71 19.65 30.87
CA LEU A 6 0.63 20.92 30.17
C LEU A 6 0.11 22.00 31.13
N ASN A 7 0.76 23.16 31.11
CA ASN A 7 0.24 24.35 31.77
C ASN A 7 -0.39 25.28 30.72
N ILE A 8 -1.71 25.40 30.74
CA ILE A 8 -2.47 26.24 29.82
C ILE A 8 -3.28 27.22 30.68
N ASN A 9 -2.99 28.53 30.55
CA ASN A 9 -3.68 29.59 31.30
C ASN A 9 -3.70 29.39 32.83
N ASN A 10 -2.57 29.01 33.43
CA ASN A 10 -2.43 28.68 34.86
C ASN A 10 -3.29 27.49 35.33
N LYS A 11 -3.72 26.61 34.41
CA LYS A 11 -4.29 25.31 34.72
C LYS A 11 -3.32 24.21 34.32
N GLU A 12 -3.03 23.32 35.27
CA GLU A 12 -2.31 22.09 35.00
C GLU A 12 -3.28 21.03 34.49
N GLU A 13 -3.07 20.59 33.26
CA GLU A 13 -3.84 19.53 32.61
C GLU A 13 -2.89 18.40 32.23
N ILE A 14 -3.34 17.14 32.37
CA ILE A 14 -2.56 15.97 31.96
C ILE A 14 -3.14 15.43 30.67
N VAL A 15 -2.34 15.42 29.60
CA VAL A 15 -2.72 14.87 28.31
C VAL A 15 -2.17 13.46 28.15
N TYR A 16 -3.05 12.53 27.79
CA TYR A 16 -2.72 11.14 27.48
C TYR A 16 -2.74 10.94 25.96
N PHE A 17 -1.78 10.17 25.45
CA PHE A 17 -1.68 9.84 24.03
C PHE A 17 -1.96 8.36 23.82
N LYS A 18 -2.73 8.06 22.79
CA LYS A 18 -2.99 6.69 22.33
C LYS A 18 -2.74 6.61 20.84
N LEU A 19 -2.08 5.53 20.41
CA LEU A 19 -1.91 5.23 18.99
C LEU A 19 -3.15 4.50 18.48
N GLY A 20 -3.93 5.15 17.61
CA GLY A 20 -5.12 4.53 17.03
C GLY A 20 -4.81 3.64 15.81
N LEU A 21 -4.18 4.20 14.78
CA LEU A 21 -4.03 3.53 13.49
C LEU A 21 -2.70 3.87 12.82
N THR A 22 -2.05 2.87 12.21
CA THR A 22 -0.93 3.12 11.31
C THR A 22 -1.42 3.11 9.87
N VAL A 23 -1.23 4.24 9.18
CA VAL A 23 -1.63 4.43 7.78
C VAL A 23 -0.38 4.72 6.96
N GLY A 24 -0.25 4.04 5.84
CA GLY A 24 0.89 4.23 4.95
C GLY A 24 0.73 3.39 3.69
N ASP A 25 1.66 3.56 2.77
CA ASP A 25 1.75 2.65 1.63
C ASP A 25 2.29 1.30 2.09
N ASN A 26 2.19 0.29 1.22
CA ASN A 26 2.60 -1.06 1.56
C ASN A 26 4.06 -1.13 2.02
N LEU A 27 4.96 -0.39 1.36
CA LEU A 27 6.39 -0.42 1.68
C LEU A 27 6.63 0.20 3.06
N GLY A 28 6.14 1.42 3.30
CA GLY A 28 6.29 2.09 4.59
C GLY A 28 5.68 1.30 5.75
N LEU A 29 4.49 0.73 5.56
CA LEU A 29 3.85 -0.10 6.59
C LEU A 29 4.64 -1.38 6.88
N HIS A 30 5.17 -2.06 5.87
CA HIS A 30 5.98 -3.26 6.11
C HIS A 30 7.27 -2.90 6.87
N SER A 31 7.92 -1.78 6.53
CA SER A 31 9.12 -1.33 7.23
C SER A 31 8.86 -1.01 8.71
N ILE A 32 7.84 -0.21 9.03
CA ILE A 32 7.61 0.20 10.43
C ILE A 32 7.02 -0.92 11.30
N LEU A 33 6.35 -1.91 10.70
CA LEU A 33 5.74 -3.06 11.39
C LEU A 33 6.61 -4.31 11.37
N VAL A 34 7.84 -4.17 10.87
CA VAL A 34 8.87 -5.22 10.83
C VAL A 34 8.45 -6.47 10.04
N LEU A 35 7.81 -6.23 8.90
CA LEU A 35 7.39 -7.24 7.93
C LEU A 35 8.32 -7.23 6.71
N THR A 36 8.33 -8.31 5.94
CA THR A 36 9.13 -8.38 4.71
C THR A 36 8.68 -7.36 3.66
N GLU A 37 9.54 -6.43 3.26
CA GLU A 37 9.24 -5.35 2.31
C GLU A 37 9.37 -5.77 0.84
N SER A 38 8.89 -6.95 0.50
CA SER A 38 9.00 -7.47 -0.87
C SER A 38 7.68 -8.03 -1.36
N PHE A 39 7.16 -7.46 -2.45
CA PHE A 39 6.02 -8.03 -3.18
C PHE A 39 6.33 -9.38 -3.83
N ALA A 40 7.61 -9.72 -3.97
CA ALA A 40 8.06 -11.00 -4.49
C ALA A 40 8.15 -12.08 -3.41
N ALA A 41 8.11 -11.71 -2.12
CA ALA A 41 8.14 -12.65 -1.00
C ALA A 41 6.96 -13.61 -1.04
N ASN A 42 7.19 -14.82 -0.51
CA ASN A 42 6.17 -15.86 -0.43
C ASN A 42 5.03 -15.47 0.51
N PHE A 43 5.31 -14.70 1.58
CA PHE A 43 4.34 -14.31 2.60
C PHE A 43 4.29 -12.78 2.73
N ARG A 44 3.90 -12.13 1.64
CA ARG A 44 3.89 -10.67 1.48
C ARG A 44 2.68 -9.93 2.07
N CYS A 45 1.70 -10.66 2.59
CA CYS A 45 0.49 -10.06 3.13
C CYS A 45 0.67 -9.73 4.61
N ARG A 46 0.27 -8.50 4.99
CA ARG A 46 0.24 -8.06 6.38
C ARG A 46 -0.87 -8.73 7.19
N PHE A 47 -1.99 -9.05 6.56
CA PHE A 47 -3.19 -9.52 7.25
C PHE A 47 -3.27 -11.05 7.34
N CYS A 48 -2.67 -11.75 6.38
CA CYS A 48 -2.73 -13.21 6.32
C CYS A 48 -1.38 -13.83 5.96
N LYS A 49 -1.32 -15.15 6.12
CA LYS A 49 -0.17 -16.02 5.87
C LYS A 49 -0.31 -16.78 4.55
N MET A 50 -1.14 -16.28 3.64
CA MET A 50 -1.32 -16.89 2.32
C MET A 50 0.00 -16.87 1.55
N ASN A 51 0.36 -18.00 0.95
CA ASN A 51 1.50 -18.05 0.07
C ASN A 51 1.21 -17.27 -1.23
N LYS A 52 2.22 -16.64 -1.79
CA LYS A 52 2.15 -15.91 -3.06
C LYS A 52 1.53 -16.74 -4.18
N CYS A 53 1.85 -18.04 -4.28
CA CYS A 53 1.29 -18.93 -5.30
C CYS A 53 -0.23 -19.09 -5.17
N ASP A 54 -0.74 -19.02 -3.95
CA ASP A 54 -2.16 -19.24 -3.64
C ASP A 54 -2.95 -17.92 -3.53
N SER A 55 -2.26 -16.77 -3.65
CA SER A 55 -2.82 -15.42 -3.44
C SER A 55 -3.76 -14.89 -4.54
N MET A 56 -4.40 -15.78 -5.32
CA MET A 56 -5.37 -15.41 -6.36
C MET A 56 -6.82 -15.37 -5.85
N LEU A 57 -7.04 -15.53 -4.54
CA LEU A 57 -8.38 -15.55 -3.96
C LEU A 57 -9.03 -14.17 -3.95
N ALA A 58 -10.32 -14.12 -4.27
CA ALA A 58 -11.16 -12.92 -4.14
C ALA A 58 -11.72 -12.72 -2.72
N LYS A 59 -11.55 -13.72 -1.84
CA LYS A 59 -11.99 -13.69 -0.44
C LYS A 59 -10.83 -14.11 0.46
N GLU A 60 -10.77 -13.56 1.66
CA GLU A 60 -9.84 -14.02 2.70
C GLU A 60 -10.15 -15.45 3.15
N ASP A 61 -9.09 -16.17 3.53
CA ASP A 61 -9.18 -17.46 4.22
C ASP A 61 -8.97 -17.20 5.72
N GLU A 62 -10.03 -17.39 6.49
CA GLU A 62 -10.05 -17.14 7.94
C GLU A 62 -8.99 -17.97 8.69
N ASN A 63 -8.65 -19.17 8.18
CA ASN A 63 -7.66 -20.04 8.81
C ASN A 63 -6.21 -19.52 8.65
N LEU A 64 -6.00 -18.61 7.70
CA LEU A 64 -4.69 -18.06 7.38
C LEU A 64 -4.52 -16.63 7.90
N LEU A 65 -5.51 -16.06 8.60
CA LEU A 65 -5.40 -14.73 9.18
C LEU A 65 -4.32 -14.70 10.27
N ARG A 66 -3.55 -13.61 10.31
CA ARG A 66 -2.61 -13.37 11.40
C ARG A 66 -3.39 -12.90 12.63
N ASN A 67 -3.04 -13.44 13.80
CA ASN A 67 -3.61 -13.05 15.07
C ASN A 67 -2.52 -13.02 16.14
N SER A 68 -2.86 -12.54 17.34
CA SER A 68 -1.91 -12.47 18.47
C SER A 68 -1.26 -13.81 18.77
N ASP A 69 -2.02 -14.89 18.64
CA ASP A 69 -1.64 -16.22 19.09
C ASP A 69 -0.63 -16.85 18.13
N ASN A 70 -0.90 -16.78 16.82
CA ASN A 70 -0.01 -17.32 15.80
C ASN A 70 1.19 -16.42 15.48
N TYR A 71 1.13 -15.14 15.86
CA TYR A 71 2.20 -14.19 15.63
C TYR A 71 3.49 -14.57 16.37
N ILE A 72 3.39 -14.98 17.64
CA ILE A 72 4.54 -15.42 18.45
C ILE A 72 5.22 -16.63 17.80
N ASP A 73 4.43 -17.61 17.37
CA ASP A 73 4.92 -18.79 16.66
C ASP A 73 5.58 -18.42 15.33
N ASP A 74 5.03 -17.43 14.64
CA ASP A 74 5.52 -17.00 13.33
C ASP A 74 6.85 -16.26 13.39
N ILE A 75 7.12 -15.52 14.48
CA ILE A 75 8.45 -14.93 14.74
C ILE A 75 9.49 -16.04 14.87
N ASN A 76 9.17 -17.10 15.62
CA ASN A 76 10.09 -18.20 15.90
C ASN A 76 10.40 -19.06 14.65
N ARG A 77 9.59 -18.95 13.60
CA ARG A 77 9.74 -19.69 12.33
C ARG A 77 10.57 -18.94 11.27
N ASN A 78 11.20 -17.82 11.62
CA ASN A 78 12.02 -16.96 10.74
C ASN A 78 11.26 -16.46 9.48
N ASP A 79 11.98 -15.92 8.49
CA ASP A 79 11.52 -15.31 7.22
C ASP A 79 10.49 -16.14 6.40
N ILE A 80 10.21 -17.38 6.79
CA ILE A 80 9.21 -18.25 6.18
C ILE A 80 7.78 -17.72 6.45
N THR A 81 7.58 -16.78 7.37
CA THR A 81 6.23 -16.25 7.67
C THR A 81 6.03 -14.81 7.23
N GLY A 82 7.07 -14.13 6.74
CA GLY A 82 7.02 -12.72 6.34
C GLY A 82 7.09 -11.72 7.50
N ILE A 83 7.31 -12.19 8.73
CA ILE A 83 7.60 -11.38 9.93
C ILE A 83 9.09 -11.51 10.20
N LYS A 84 9.79 -10.39 10.39
CA LYS A 84 11.24 -10.40 10.60
C LYS A 84 11.62 -10.51 12.07
N GLU A 85 10.94 -9.77 12.93
CA GLU A 85 11.26 -9.67 14.35
C GLU A 85 10.05 -9.15 15.15
N LEU A 86 10.19 -9.08 16.48
CA LEU A 86 9.18 -8.52 17.36
C LEU A 86 8.99 -7.02 17.08
N CYS A 87 7.76 -6.65 16.71
CA CYS A 87 7.37 -5.27 16.47
C CYS A 87 7.41 -4.42 17.74
N ILE A 88 8.25 -3.38 17.74
CA ILE A 88 8.42 -2.45 18.88
C ILE A 88 7.11 -1.76 19.30
N TRP A 89 6.16 -1.60 18.36
CA TRP A 89 4.88 -0.96 18.63
C TRP A 89 3.97 -1.81 19.54
N HIS A 90 4.28 -3.09 19.75
CA HIS A 90 3.57 -3.95 20.71
C HIS A 90 3.81 -3.56 22.18
N GLU A 91 4.80 -2.70 22.46
CA GLU A 91 4.95 -2.08 23.79
C GLU A 91 3.81 -1.11 24.12
N LEU A 92 3.06 -0.65 23.13
CA LEU A 92 1.88 0.19 23.33
C LEU A 92 0.68 -0.69 23.69
N THR A 93 0.05 -0.36 24.82
CA THR A 93 -1.11 -1.05 25.41
C THR A 93 -2.25 -1.31 24.43
N ASP A 94 -2.52 -0.36 23.53
CA ASP A 94 -3.66 -0.40 22.61
C ASP A 94 -3.26 -0.74 21.17
N PHE A 95 -2.04 -1.22 20.93
CA PHE A 95 -1.56 -1.51 19.58
C PHE A 95 -1.05 -2.94 19.41
N HIS A 96 -1.60 -3.63 18.41
CA HIS A 96 -1.01 -4.85 17.89
C HIS A 96 -1.12 -4.87 16.36
N LEU A 97 -0.03 -5.24 15.68
CA LEU A 97 0.00 -5.22 14.21
C LEU A 97 -1.07 -6.12 13.57
N THR A 98 -1.44 -7.22 14.22
CA THR A 98 -2.47 -8.16 13.69
C THR A 98 -3.89 -7.68 13.92
N THR A 99 -4.11 -6.65 14.73
CA THR A 99 -5.42 -6.01 14.93
C THR A 99 -5.49 -4.64 14.25
N ASN A 100 -4.37 -4.14 13.72
CA ASN A 100 -4.27 -2.86 13.02
C ASN A 100 -4.66 -2.96 11.54
N TYR A 101 -5.94 -3.20 11.28
CA TYR A 101 -6.47 -3.32 9.92
C TYR A 101 -6.67 -1.95 9.27
N CYS A 102 -5.65 -1.49 8.54
CA CYS A 102 -5.77 -0.31 7.68
C CYS A 102 -5.26 -0.61 6.25
N VAL A 103 -6.01 -0.18 5.24
CA VAL A 103 -5.52 -0.18 3.86
C VAL A 103 -5.58 1.26 3.36
N ALA A 104 -4.45 1.80 2.93
CA ALA A 104 -4.42 3.13 2.33
C ALA A 104 -5.09 3.08 0.94
N LEU A 105 -6.39 3.37 0.89
CA LEU A 105 -7.23 3.39 -0.31
C LEU A 105 -6.57 4.12 -1.48
N CYS A 106 -5.98 5.30 -1.25
CA CYS A 106 -5.31 6.08 -2.29
C CYS A 106 -4.16 5.30 -2.97
N THR A 107 -3.38 4.54 -2.19
CA THR A 107 -2.29 3.71 -2.74
C THR A 107 -2.80 2.48 -3.49
N MET A 108 -3.97 1.95 -3.10
CA MET A 108 -4.65 0.88 -3.81
C MET A 108 -5.14 1.38 -5.17
N PHE A 109 -5.86 2.52 -5.20
CA PHE A 109 -6.34 3.12 -6.43
C PHE A 109 -5.18 3.45 -7.38
N LEU A 110 -4.12 4.10 -6.90
CA LEU A 110 -3.00 4.45 -7.76
C LEU A 110 -2.32 3.22 -8.40
N LYS A 111 -2.30 2.08 -7.71
CA LYS A 111 -1.69 0.85 -8.22
C LYS A 111 -2.62 0.04 -9.14
N VAL A 112 -3.91 -0.05 -8.81
CA VAL A 112 -4.90 -0.83 -9.56
C VAL A 112 -5.36 -0.05 -10.80
N CYS A 113 -5.72 1.22 -10.63
CA CYS A 113 -6.23 2.05 -11.73
C CYS A 113 -5.21 2.25 -12.83
N ASN A 114 -3.90 2.12 -12.59
CA ASN A 114 -2.90 2.16 -13.65
C ASN A 114 -3.09 1.06 -14.70
N TYR A 115 -3.63 -0.11 -14.33
CA TYR A 115 -3.93 -1.18 -15.29
C TYR A 115 -5.23 -0.89 -16.05
N ASP A 116 -6.26 -0.44 -15.33
CA ASP A 116 -7.59 -0.20 -15.92
C ASP A 116 -7.62 1.05 -16.79
N ILE A 117 -6.92 2.13 -16.40
CA ILE A 117 -6.84 3.37 -17.18
C ILE A 117 -6.23 3.10 -18.54
N CYS A 118 -5.25 2.19 -18.68
CA CYS A 118 -4.71 1.85 -19.99
C CYS A 118 -5.78 1.26 -20.92
N LEU A 119 -6.59 0.32 -20.42
CA LEU A 119 -7.67 -0.30 -21.19
C LEU A 119 -8.78 0.70 -21.52
N ILE A 120 -9.15 1.53 -20.55
CA ILE A 120 -10.16 2.59 -20.72
C ILE A 120 -9.68 3.58 -21.79
N LEU A 121 -8.43 4.06 -21.71
CA LEU A 121 -7.88 4.97 -22.70
C LEU A 121 -7.78 4.35 -24.08
N GLN A 122 -7.45 3.06 -24.19
CA GLN A 122 -7.47 2.36 -25.47
C GLN A 122 -8.87 2.36 -26.09
N ASN A 123 -9.88 1.98 -25.31
CA ASN A 123 -11.26 1.96 -25.77
C ASN A 123 -11.75 3.38 -26.16
N LEU A 124 -11.46 4.41 -25.36
CA LEU A 124 -11.90 5.77 -25.64
C LEU A 124 -11.22 6.38 -26.90
N ILE A 125 -9.93 6.06 -27.13
CA ILE A 125 -9.13 6.64 -28.22
C ILE A 125 -9.28 5.86 -29.52
N PHE A 126 -9.20 4.53 -29.49
CA PHE A 126 -9.09 3.70 -30.70
C PHE A 126 -10.42 3.06 -31.10
N ASP A 127 -11.22 2.62 -30.13
CA ASP A 127 -12.48 1.92 -30.42
C ASP A 127 -13.63 2.92 -30.58
N LEU A 128 -13.81 3.82 -29.60
CA LEU A 128 -14.86 4.82 -29.58
C LEU A 128 -14.48 6.13 -30.29
N ASN A 129 -13.19 6.35 -30.56
CA ASN A 129 -12.65 7.54 -31.22
C ASN A 129 -13.17 8.88 -30.63
N LEU A 130 -13.35 8.96 -29.31
CA LEU A 130 -13.91 10.15 -28.64
C LEU A 130 -12.91 11.30 -28.58
N PHE A 131 -11.61 10.99 -28.49
CA PHE A 131 -10.52 11.95 -28.57
C PHE A 131 -9.24 11.26 -29.04
N SER A 132 -8.30 12.04 -29.57
CA SER A 132 -7.02 11.52 -30.05
C SER A 132 -5.96 11.49 -28.94
N LEU A 133 -4.93 10.68 -29.15
CA LEU A 133 -3.75 10.68 -28.28
C LEU A 133 -3.07 12.06 -28.22
N THR A 134 -3.12 12.84 -29.29
CA THR A 134 -2.59 14.22 -29.30
C THR A 134 -3.38 15.14 -28.39
N THR A 135 -4.71 15.06 -28.38
CA THR A 135 -5.59 15.82 -27.48
C THR A 135 -5.38 15.41 -26.01
N LEU A 136 -5.18 14.13 -25.72
CA LEU A 136 -4.86 13.69 -24.36
C LEU A 136 -3.52 14.26 -23.88
N ASN A 137 -2.48 14.14 -24.71
CA ASN A 137 -1.14 14.62 -24.36
C ASN A 137 -1.09 16.13 -24.19
N SER A 138 -1.83 16.90 -25.00
CA SER A 138 -1.93 18.34 -24.83
C SER A 138 -2.65 18.70 -23.53
N GLY A 139 -3.74 18.00 -23.20
CA GLY A 139 -4.46 18.18 -21.92
C GLY A 139 -3.57 17.91 -20.70
N ILE A 140 -2.81 16.81 -20.71
CA ILE A 140 -1.83 16.48 -19.67
C ILE A 140 -0.79 17.59 -19.56
N ASN A 141 -0.16 17.99 -20.67
CA ASN A 141 0.91 19.00 -20.66
C ASN A 141 0.43 20.39 -20.23
N CYS A 142 -0.83 20.73 -20.50
CA CYS A 142 -1.43 22.01 -20.12
C CYS A 142 -1.97 22.00 -18.68
N PHE A 143 -2.06 20.85 -18.03
CA PHE A 143 -2.53 20.78 -16.64
C PHE A 143 -1.51 21.45 -15.71
N ASN A 144 -2.01 22.31 -14.81
CA ASN A 144 -1.17 23.05 -13.87
C ASN A 144 -0.74 22.15 -12.70
N TYR A 145 0.18 21.21 -12.97
CA TYR A 145 0.81 20.40 -11.95
C TYR A 145 1.63 21.27 -11.01
N THR A 146 1.51 21.00 -9.72
CA THR A 146 2.40 21.61 -8.72
C THR A 146 3.84 21.18 -8.98
N LYS A 147 4.82 21.99 -8.54
CA LYS A 147 6.25 21.81 -8.86
C LYS A 147 6.81 20.43 -8.46
N LEU A 148 6.23 19.80 -7.43
CA LEU A 148 6.58 18.46 -6.95
C LEU A 148 6.06 17.33 -7.85
N GLU A 149 4.95 17.54 -8.55
CA GLU A 149 4.32 16.52 -9.42
C GLU A 149 5.04 16.41 -10.77
N LYS A 150 5.61 17.51 -11.28
CA LYS A 150 6.37 17.52 -12.55
C LYS A 150 7.62 16.63 -12.54
N ILE A 151 8.25 16.41 -11.38
CA ILE A 151 9.45 15.56 -11.23
C ILE A 151 9.10 14.06 -11.31
N LYS A 152 7.88 13.68 -10.93
CA LYS A 152 7.39 12.28 -11.00
C LYS A 152 6.93 11.86 -12.40
N LEU A 153 6.53 12.81 -13.25
CA LEU A 153 6.15 12.52 -14.64
C LEU A 153 7.37 12.32 -15.55
N THR A 154 8.47 13.02 -15.26
CA THR A 154 9.72 12.94 -16.04
C THR A 154 10.59 11.75 -15.63
N SER A 155 10.46 11.29 -14.40
CA SER A 155 11.07 10.03 -13.95
C SER A 155 10.09 8.87 -14.14
N THR A 156 10.45 7.95 -15.02
CA THR A 156 10.00 6.53 -15.09
C THR A 156 8.80 6.10 -15.98
N ASN A 157 9.18 5.29 -16.97
CA ASN A 157 8.68 3.92 -17.21
C ASN A 157 7.29 3.66 -17.82
N ASN A 158 6.37 4.62 -17.91
CA ASN A 158 5.04 4.33 -18.47
C ASN A 158 5.05 4.01 -19.99
N TYR A 159 5.92 4.65 -20.77
CA TYR A 159 6.02 4.41 -22.22
C TYR A 159 6.54 3.01 -22.59
N ARG A 160 7.45 2.44 -21.80
CA ARG A 160 8.03 1.10 -22.06
C ARG A 160 7.02 -0.03 -21.79
N ARG A 161 6.06 0.20 -20.89
CA ARG A 161 5.02 -0.78 -20.53
C ARG A 161 3.92 -0.86 -21.61
N PHE A 162 3.56 0.28 -22.20
CA PHE A 162 2.68 0.38 -23.37
C PHE A 162 3.17 -0.44 -24.57
N LYS A 163 4.49 -0.42 -24.88
CA LYS A 163 5.06 -1.24 -25.96
C LYS A 163 5.05 -2.75 -25.66
N LYS A 164 5.21 -3.15 -24.39
CA LYS A 164 5.26 -4.57 -24.00
C LYS A 164 3.89 -5.26 -24.02
N GLN A 165 2.80 -4.53 -23.77
CA GLN A 165 1.44 -5.10 -23.89
C GLN A 165 1.00 -5.27 -25.35
N ASN A 166 1.40 -4.36 -26.25
CA ASN A 166 1.09 -4.48 -27.68
C ASN A 166 1.77 -5.68 -28.38
N SER A 167 2.88 -6.21 -27.84
CA SER A 167 3.52 -7.44 -28.37
C SER A 167 2.81 -8.74 -27.98
N TYR A 168 1.83 -8.71 -27.06
CA TYR A 168 1.02 -9.87 -26.68
C TYR A 168 -0.37 -9.88 -27.32
N VAL A 169 -0.84 -8.76 -27.86
CA VAL A 169 -2.15 -8.64 -28.54
C VAL A 169 -2.02 -8.79 -30.06
N SER A 170 -0.80 -9.00 -30.57
CA SER A 170 -0.49 -9.26 -31.99
C SER A 170 -0.07 -10.72 -32.25
N LYS A 171 -0.86 -11.67 -31.72
CA LYS A 171 -0.89 -13.07 -32.13
C LYS A 171 -2.32 -13.60 -32.13
#